data_AF-A0A2E6UYV1-F1
#
_entry.id   AF-A0A2E6UYV1-F1
#
_cell.length_a   1.000
_cell.length_b   1.000
_cell.length_c   1.000
_cell.angle_alpha   90.00
_cell.angle_beta   90.00
_cell.angle_gamma   90.00
#
_symmetry.space_group_name_H-M   'P 1'
#
loop_
_entity.id
_entity.type
_entity.pdbx_description
1 polymer ?
#
loop_
_entity_poly.entity_id
_entity_poly.type
_entity_poly.pdbx_seq_one_letter_code
_entity_poly.pdbx_strand_id
1 'polypeptide(L)'
;MSFQKWSPDELKEAVKAYNQMRDLEISGKKFVKAEIIRGLIAGSLKNRSKGSIEKRFQNISSVYQHRGEAWVKGYKPLSHVGTNVLREIIDIIESQ
;
A
#
# COMPACT_ATOMS: atom_id res chain seq x y z
N MET A 1 -18.70 -3.01 13.92
CA MET A 1 -17.65 -2.59 12.95
C MET A 1 -17.71 -3.55 11.78
N SER A 2 -18.13 -3.10 10.60
CA SER A 2 -18.20 -3.96 9.41
C SER A 2 -16.79 -4.14 8.84
N PHE A 3 -16.34 -5.40 8.74
CA PHE A 3 -15.12 -5.75 8.00
C PHE A 3 -15.41 -5.64 6.50
N GLN A 4 -15.33 -4.43 5.92
CA GLN A 4 -15.46 -4.27 4.48
C GLN A 4 -14.26 -4.92 3.79
N LYS A 5 -14.49 -6.03 3.08
CA LYS A 5 -13.47 -6.73 2.29
C LYS A 5 -12.89 -5.78 1.23
N TRP A 6 -11.57 -5.78 1.03
CA TRP A 6 -10.91 -5.04 -0.05
C TRP A 6 -11.22 -5.69 -1.39
N SER A 7 -11.64 -4.88 -2.37
CA SER A 7 -11.75 -5.37 -3.74
C SER A 7 -10.37 -5.46 -4.39
N PRO A 8 -10.22 -6.28 -5.45
CA PRO A 8 -8.99 -6.32 -6.23
C PRO A 8 -8.60 -4.94 -6.79
N ASP A 9 -9.57 -4.14 -7.24
CA ASP A 9 -9.32 -2.80 -7.78
C ASP A 9 -8.80 -1.82 -6.72
N GLU A 10 -9.42 -1.82 -5.53
CA GLU A 10 -8.92 -1.01 -4.42
C GLU A 10 -7.49 -1.40 -4.03
N LEU A 11 -7.22 -2.71 -4.01
CA LEU A 11 -5.88 -3.21 -3.70
C LEU A 11 -4.86 -2.80 -4.77
N LYS A 12 -5.22 -2.88 -6.05
CA LYS A 12 -4.39 -2.45 -7.17
C LYS A 12 -4.05 -0.96 -7.09
N GLU A 13 -5.03 -0.13 -6.76
CA GLU A 13 -4.85 1.31 -6.60
C GLU A 13 -3.95 1.65 -5.41
N ALA A 14 -4.06 0.92 -4.29
CA ALA A 14 -3.14 1.06 -3.17
C ALA A 14 -1.71 0.63 -3.54
N VAL A 15 -1.52 -0.50 -4.23
CA VAL A 15 -0.19 -0.97 -4.67
C VAL A 15 0.44 0.05 -5.63
N LYS A 16 -0.32 0.56 -6.60
CA LYS A 16 0.15 1.58 -7.55
C LYS A 16 0.64 2.84 -6.84
N ALA A 17 -0.17 3.40 -5.94
CA ALA A 17 0.22 4.60 -5.19
C ALA A 17 1.43 4.35 -4.26
N TYR A 18 1.51 3.16 -3.68
CA TYR A 18 2.67 2.76 -2.87
C TYR A 18 3.95 2.71 -3.70
N ASN A 19 3.92 2.06 -4.87
CA ASN A 19 5.06 1.94 -5.76
C ASN A 19 5.53 3.32 -6.25
N GLN A 20 4.60 4.20 -6.60
CA GLN A 20 4.93 5.60 -6.93
C GLN A 20 5.67 6.31 -5.79
N MET A 21 5.21 6.19 -4.54
CA MET A 21 5.93 6.76 -3.39
C MET A 21 7.31 6.15 -3.21
N ARG A 22 7.42 4.84 -3.38
CA ARG A 22 8.68 4.10 -3.26
C ARG A 22 9.69 4.57 -4.31
N ASP A 23 9.27 4.71 -5.57
CA ASP A 23 10.13 5.17 -6.65
C ASP A 23 10.58 6.63 -6.45
N LEU A 24 9.68 7.48 -5.95
CA LEU A 24 10.03 8.85 -5.55
C LEU A 24 11.06 8.85 -4.42
N GLU A 25 10.88 8.01 -3.39
CA GLU A 25 11.82 7.91 -2.27
C GLU A 25 13.19 7.39 -2.70
N ILE A 26 13.23 6.33 -3.52
CA ILE A 26 14.48 5.76 -4.07
C ILE A 26 15.20 6.78 -4.95
N SER A 27 14.47 7.56 -5.75
CA SER A 27 15.05 8.61 -6.60
C SER A 27 15.38 9.91 -5.84
N GLY A 28 15.22 9.95 -4.51
CA GLY A 28 15.49 11.13 -3.70
C GLY A 28 14.51 12.30 -3.93
N LYS A 29 13.39 12.04 -4.59
CA LYS A 29 12.34 13.03 -4.85
C LYS A 29 11.41 13.15 -3.65
N LYS A 30 11.03 14.38 -3.32
CA LYS A 30 10.08 14.67 -2.22
C LYS A 30 8.66 14.30 -2.64
N PHE A 31 7.88 13.83 -1.68
CA PHE A 31 6.43 13.60 -1.82
C PHE A 31 5.74 13.84 -0.48
N VAL A 32 4.44 14.16 -0.51
CA VAL A 32 3.64 14.41 0.69
C VAL A 32 2.62 13.27 0.86
N LYS A 33 2.87 12.38 1.82
CA LYS A 33 2.01 11.22 2.12
C LYS A 33 0.54 11.60 2.33
N ALA A 34 0.31 12.71 3.03
CA ALA A 34 -1.03 13.20 3.31
C ALA A 34 -1.77 13.68 2.05
N GLU A 35 -1.08 14.16 1.02
CA GLU A 35 -1.69 14.51 -0.27
C GLU A 35 -2.09 13.27 -1.05
N ILE A 36 -1.19 12.28 -1.12
CA ILE A 36 -1.45 11.02 -1.81
C ILE A 36 -2.64 10.29 -1.19
N ILE A 37 -2.69 10.16 0.14
CA ILE A 37 -3.83 9.54 0.83
C ILE A 37 -5.13 10.34 0.57
N ARG A 38 -5.08 11.68 0.61
CA ARG A 38 -6.26 12.50 0.30
C ARG A 38 -6.74 12.27 -1.12
N GLY A 39 -5.84 12.18 -2.10
CA GLY A 39 -6.17 11.88 -3.49
C GLY A 39 -6.83 10.50 -3.66
N LEU A 40 -6.31 9.48 -2.98
CA LEU A 40 -6.90 8.13 -2.98
C LEU A 40 -8.30 8.12 -2.40
N ILE A 41 -8.51 8.77 -1.24
CA ILE A 41 -9.83 8.86 -0.60
C ILE A 41 -10.80 9.70 -1.43
N ALA A 42 -10.34 10.72 -2.14
CA ALA A 42 -11.21 11.50 -3.03
C ALA A 42 -11.61 10.71 -4.31
N GLY A 43 -10.87 9.66 -4.66
CA GLY A 43 -11.04 8.91 -5.90
C GLY A 43 -11.28 7.42 -5.68
N SER A 44 -10.28 6.60 -6.04
CA SER A 44 -10.41 5.15 -6.14
C SER A 44 -10.67 4.44 -4.81
N LEU A 45 -10.29 5.05 -3.68
CA LEU A 45 -10.46 4.48 -2.33
C LEU A 45 -11.48 5.26 -1.48
N LYS A 46 -12.50 5.85 -2.10
CA LYS A 46 -13.53 6.67 -1.42
C LYS A 46 -14.24 6.04 -0.23
N ASN A 47 -14.30 4.71 -0.18
CA ASN A 47 -14.93 3.97 0.91
C ASN A 47 -13.93 3.56 2.00
N ARG A 48 -12.65 3.93 1.88
CA ARG A 48 -11.59 3.56 2.82
C ARG A 48 -11.21 4.74 3.71
N SER A 49 -11.02 4.44 4.99
CA SER A 49 -10.43 5.41 5.92
C SER A 49 -8.93 5.53 5.68
N LYS A 50 -8.36 6.69 6.04
CA LYS A 50 -6.91 6.92 6.07
C LYS A 50 -6.16 5.77 6.78
N GLY A 51 -6.60 5.39 7.98
CA GLY A 51 -5.96 4.31 8.75
C GLY A 51 -6.03 2.94 8.05
N SER A 52 -7.10 2.65 7.32
CA SER A 52 -7.21 1.42 6.53
C SER A 52 -6.19 1.41 5.38
N ILE A 53 -6.00 2.55 4.71
CA ILE A 53 -5.03 2.72 3.62
C ILE A 53 -3.60 2.62 4.17
N GLU A 54 -3.28 3.32 5.26
CA GLU A 54 -1.94 3.27 5.88
C GLU A 54 -1.58 1.85 6.33
N LYS A 55 -2.53 1.12 6.94
CA LYS A 55 -2.35 -0.29 7.28
C LYS A 55 -2.11 -1.13 6.03
N ARG A 56 -2.79 -0.84 4.92
CA ARG A 56 -2.57 -1.53 3.65
C ARG A 56 -1.17 -1.27 3.10
N PHE A 57 -0.68 -0.03 3.17
CA PHE A 57 0.70 0.31 2.81
C PHE A 57 1.72 -0.43 3.68
N GLN A 58 1.46 -0.60 4.99
CA GLN A 58 2.35 -1.40 5.83
C GLN A 58 2.36 -2.90 5.45
N ASN A 59 1.23 -3.46 5.04
CA ASN A 59 1.20 -4.83 4.48
C ASN A 59 2.06 -4.94 3.21
N ILE A 60 2.00 -3.94 2.33
CA ILE A 60 2.82 -3.88 1.11
C ILE A 60 4.31 -3.75 1.48
N SER A 61 4.66 -2.92 2.46
CA SER A 61 6.02 -2.86 2.98
C SER A 61 6.51 -4.20 3.52
N SER A 62 5.63 -5.00 4.16
CA SER A 62 5.98 -6.36 4.56
C SER A 62 6.36 -7.21 3.35
N VAL A 63 5.63 -7.16 2.24
CA VAL A 63 5.99 -7.92 1.03
C VAL A 63 7.38 -7.53 0.52
N TYR A 64 7.66 -6.24 0.36
CA TYR A 64 8.99 -5.78 -0.08
C TYR A 64 10.11 -6.15 0.91
N GLN A 65 9.84 -6.06 2.21
CA GLN A 65 10.79 -6.49 3.24
C GLN A 65 11.14 -7.98 3.11
N HIS A 66 10.15 -8.86 2.92
CA HIS A 66 10.40 -10.30 2.74
C HIS A 66 11.19 -10.62 1.47
N ARG A 67 11.10 -9.75 0.45
CA ARG A 67 11.88 -9.86 -0.79
C ARG A 67 13.29 -9.26 -0.69
N GLY A 68 13.67 -8.68 0.44
CA GLY A 68 14.96 -7.98 0.60
C GLY A 68 15.04 -6.65 -0.16
N GLU A 69 13.89 -6.11 -0.56
CA GLU A 69 13.79 -4.89 -1.35
C GLU A 69 13.56 -3.65 -0.47
N ALA A 70 13.89 -2.47 -1.01
CA ALA A 70 13.53 -1.21 -0.37
C ALA A 70 12.00 -1.07 -0.25
N TRP A 71 11.54 -0.37 0.78
CA TRP A 71 10.13 -0.08 1.06
C TRP A 71 10.03 1.36 1.57
N VAL A 72 8.84 1.97 1.50
CA VAL A 72 8.64 3.37 1.88
C VAL A 72 8.84 3.55 3.38
N LYS A 73 9.91 4.23 3.80
CA LYS A 73 10.42 4.25 5.19
C LYS A 73 9.40 4.64 6.26
N GLY A 74 8.41 5.47 5.93
CA GLY A 74 7.37 5.84 6.91
C GLY A 74 6.11 4.98 6.90
N TYR A 75 6.10 3.85 6.20
CA TYR A 75 5.12 2.79 6.37
C TYR A 75 5.86 1.53 6.82
N LYS A 76 6.24 1.48 8.11
CA LYS A 76 6.97 0.35 8.68
C LYS A 76 6.23 -0.98 8.41
N PRO A 77 6.92 -2.03 7.90
CA PRO A 77 6.34 -3.35 7.73
C PRO A 77 5.60 -3.84 8.98
N LEU A 78 4.42 -4.43 8.79
CA LEU A 78 3.75 -5.16 9.86
C LEU A 78 4.46 -6.49 10.10
N SER A 79 4.66 -6.84 11.37
CA SER A 79 5.27 -8.10 11.79
C SER A 79 4.40 -9.31 11.49
N HIS A 80 3.08 -9.14 11.44
CA HIS A 80 2.13 -10.19 11.15
C HIS A 80 1.11 -9.71 10.11
N VAL A 81 1.10 -10.38 8.97
CA VAL A 81 0.15 -10.16 7.89
C VAL A 81 -0.45 -11.52 7.52
N GLY A 82 -1.78 -11.60 7.37
CA GLY A 82 -2.43 -12.85 7.01
C GLY A 82 -1.98 -13.34 5.63
N THR A 83 -1.80 -14.66 5.48
CA THR A 83 -1.26 -15.28 4.25
C THR A 83 -2.03 -14.91 2.99
N ASN A 84 -3.38 -14.88 3.07
CA ASN A 84 -4.21 -14.47 1.94
C ASN A 84 -3.95 -13.01 1.52
N VAL A 85 -3.74 -12.11 2.49
CA VAL A 85 -3.44 -10.70 2.21
C VAL A 85 -2.06 -10.56 1.56
N LEU A 86 -1.06 -11.29 2.04
CA LEU A 86 0.27 -11.28 1.42
C LEU A 86 0.19 -11.79 -0.02
N ARG A 87 -0.51 -12.91 -0.25
CA ARG A 87 -0.71 -13.49 -1.57
C ARG A 87 -1.37 -12.51 -2.54
N GLU A 88 -2.50 -11.90 -2.15
CA GLU A 88 -3.21 -10.93 -3.00
C GLU A 88 -2.31 -9.73 -3.37
N ILE A 89 -1.47 -9.26 -2.45
CA ILE A 89 -0.53 -8.17 -2.72
C ILE A 89 0.59 -8.62 -3.66
N ILE A 90 1.16 -9.80 -3.43
CA ILE A 90 2.21 -10.40 -4.26
C ILE A 90 1.72 -10.56 -5.69
N ASP A 91 0.54 -11.15 -5.88
CA ASP A 91 -0.07 -11.39 -7.20
C ASP A 91 -0.23 -10.06 -7.96
N ILE A 92 -0.67 -9.00 -7.27
CA ILE A 92 -0.81 -7.67 -7.90
C ILE A 92 0.54 -7.07 -8.25
N ILE A 93 1.54 -7.13 -7.35
CA ILE A 93 2.89 -6.59 -7.61
C ILE A 93 3.53 -7.28 -8.81
N GLU A 94 3.37 -8.59 -8.95
CA GLU A 94 3.95 -9.37 -10.06
C GLU A 94 3.20 -9.21 -11.39
N SER A 95 1.95 -8.70 -11.35
CA SER A 95 1.13 -8.44 -12.53
C SER A 95 1.27 -7.02 -13.11
N GLN A 96 2.12 -6.18 -12.51
CA GLN A 96 2.39 -4.78 -12.93
C GLN A 96 3.72 -4.69 -13.67
#